data_AF-T0CGF9-F1
#
_entry.id   AF-T0CGF9-F1
#
_cell.length_a   1.000
_cell.length_b   1.000
_cell.length_c   1.000
_cell.angle_alpha   90.00
_cell.angle_beta   90.00
_cell.angle_gamma   90.00
#
_symmetry.space_group_name_H-M   'P 1'
#
loop_
_entity.id
_entity.type
_entity.pdbx_description
1 polymer ?
#
loop_
_entity_poly.entity_id
_entity_poly.type
_entity_poly.pdbx_seq_one_letter_code
_entity_poly.pdbx_strand_id
1 'polypeptide(L)'
;MVFKMKNIFKNSLMDRSWSIESLAISMVISQVVLAAPFNLPPINEKLRYTINETFIEKDVIRNDNYFIFLDQDFDGIPDAMDNDIDGDGYDNITDEFPEDKTRFGSDLNNNGIVDFVDFEYSENITEKERAKASALQVQVYEDYNILIIPAVEINLKQVRLVKELLDIGFTDTTNHLKFVIFETTHPTSWLTKGKYDEEWKQIVIYKDQLINDEEINLTLTHEFFHFVQKENPELYQGFINSVGWSSNDNERQFTYQHNNDHHYPKISLSEAKLRLTNTNELIVYDNFPSKYATVSPEEMFAEAATAYLYQEKSTQRDFVNRFTNFEEFVKSQAFKIFNDLFSIF
;
A
#
# COMPACT_ATOMS: atom_id res chain seq x y z
N MET A 1 -12.13 -17.17 -15.01
CA MET A 1 -11.40 -18.42 -15.41
C MET A 1 -11.36 -19.39 -14.21
N VAL A 2 -11.78 -20.66 -14.31
CA VAL A 2 -11.97 -21.51 -13.10
C VAL A 2 -10.64 -22.06 -12.54
N PHE A 3 -10.18 -21.53 -11.39
CA PHE A 3 -9.12 -22.16 -10.60
C PHE A 3 -9.65 -23.39 -9.87
N LYS A 4 -9.20 -24.59 -10.26
CA LYS A 4 -9.59 -25.86 -9.65
C LYS A 4 -8.50 -26.37 -8.70
N MET A 5 -8.75 -26.36 -7.39
CA MET A 5 -7.98 -27.17 -6.45
C MET A 5 -8.64 -28.55 -6.26
N LYS A 6 -7.88 -29.62 -6.52
CA LYS A 6 -8.37 -31.01 -6.44
C LYS A 6 -8.11 -31.59 -5.05
N ASN A 7 -9.14 -32.17 -4.44
CA ASN A 7 -9.05 -32.88 -3.18
C ASN A 7 -8.49 -34.30 -3.41
N ILE A 8 -7.31 -34.60 -2.87
CA ILE A 8 -6.70 -35.94 -2.94
C ILE A 8 -6.69 -36.54 -1.53
N PHE A 9 -7.73 -37.30 -1.15
CA PHE A 9 -7.65 -38.15 0.04
C PHE A 9 -8.44 -39.46 -0.09
N LYS A 10 -7.80 -40.55 0.35
CA LYS A 10 -8.46 -41.73 0.93
C LYS A 10 -8.08 -41.79 2.40
N ASN A 11 -9.07 -41.66 3.28
CA ASN A 11 -9.16 -41.99 4.71
C ASN A 11 -7.84 -42.16 5.50
N SER A 12 -7.52 -41.23 6.40
CA SER A 12 -7.79 -41.32 7.84
C SER A 12 -7.27 -40.05 8.55
N LEU A 13 -7.66 -39.86 9.80
CA LEU A 13 -7.45 -38.71 10.67
C LEU A 13 -6.01 -38.12 10.68
N MET A 14 -5.96 -36.78 10.72
CA MET A 14 -4.81 -35.86 10.92
C MET A 14 -3.95 -35.48 9.69
N ASP A 15 -3.69 -34.16 9.60
CA ASP A 15 -2.91 -33.36 8.64
C ASP A 15 -3.32 -33.39 7.14
N ARG A 16 -3.74 -32.22 6.64
CA ARG A 16 -4.00 -31.96 5.23
C ARG A 16 -2.97 -30.97 4.68
N SER A 17 -2.04 -31.44 3.87
CA SER A 17 -1.23 -30.63 2.97
C SER A 17 -1.77 -30.74 1.54
N TRP A 18 -1.67 -29.65 0.76
CA TRP A 18 -2.26 -29.53 -0.58
C TRP A 18 -1.17 -29.15 -1.60
N SER A 19 -1.21 -29.74 -2.80
CA SER A 19 -0.33 -29.39 -3.92
C SER A 19 -1.14 -28.88 -5.12
N ILE A 20 -0.61 -27.88 -5.82
CA ILE A 20 -1.19 -27.28 -7.03
C ILE A 20 -0.64 -28.02 -8.24
N GLU A 21 -1.50 -28.59 -9.10
CA GLU A 21 -1.11 -29.07 -10.43
C GLU A 21 -1.77 -28.18 -11.50
N SER A 22 -0.99 -27.69 -12.45
CA SER A 22 -1.48 -26.95 -13.62
C SER A 22 -1.80 -27.91 -14.76
N LEU A 23 -3.00 -27.80 -15.33
CA LEU A 23 -3.40 -28.55 -16.53
C LEU A 23 -4.07 -27.58 -17.51
N ALA A 24 -3.35 -27.26 -18.59
CA ALA A 24 -3.83 -26.47 -19.71
C ALA A 24 -4.67 -27.35 -20.65
N ILE A 25 -5.98 -27.09 -20.83
CA ILE A 25 -6.74 -27.67 -21.94
C ILE A 25 -7.81 -26.70 -22.49
N SER A 26 -7.56 -26.33 -23.76
CA SER A 26 -8.41 -26.01 -24.91
C SER A 26 -9.94 -25.87 -24.76
N MET A 27 -10.44 -24.75 -25.32
CA MET A 27 -11.84 -24.45 -25.63
C MET A 27 -12.51 -25.52 -26.51
N VAL A 28 -13.69 -25.99 -26.11
CA VAL A 28 -14.75 -26.41 -27.04
C VAL A 28 -16.07 -25.82 -26.54
N ILE A 29 -16.62 -24.89 -27.32
CA ILE A 29 -17.98 -24.37 -27.15
C ILE A 29 -18.94 -25.42 -27.71
N SER A 30 -19.94 -25.83 -26.93
CA SER A 30 -21.18 -26.38 -27.48
C SER A 30 -22.34 -25.96 -26.59
N GLN A 31 -23.28 -25.28 -27.23
CA GLN A 31 -24.45 -24.65 -26.64
C GLN A 31 -25.56 -25.67 -26.35
N VAL A 32 -26.47 -25.17 -25.50
CA VAL A 32 -27.89 -25.50 -25.29
C VAL A 32 -28.17 -26.70 -24.37
N VAL A 33 -28.86 -26.44 -23.25
CA VAL A 33 -30.26 -26.85 -23.01
C VAL A 33 -30.67 -26.61 -21.54
N LEU A 34 -31.73 -25.81 -21.42
CA LEU A 34 -32.75 -25.72 -20.35
C LEU A 34 -32.39 -25.10 -19.00
N ALA A 35 -33.04 -23.96 -18.77
CA ALA A 35 -33.28 -23.35 -17.48
C ALA A 35 -33.92 -24.33 -16.50
N ALA A 36 -33.19 -24.60 -15.41
CA ALA A 36 -33.79 -24.93 -14.13
C ALA A 36 -33.60 -23.71 -13.22
N PRO A 37 -34.56 -23.36 -12.35
CA PRO A 37 -34.34 -22.31 -11.37
C PRO A 37 -33.27 -22.83 -10.41
N PHE A 38 -32.04 -22.35 -10.56
CA PHE A 38 -31.02 -22.52 -9.53
C PHE A 38 -31.50 -21.70 -8.33
N ASN A 39 -32.16 -22.36 -7.39
CA ASN A 39 -32.24 -21.86 -6.02
C ASN A 39 -30.79 -21.89 -5.51
N LEU A 40 -30.11 -20.75 -5.58
CA LEU A 40 -28.86 -20.55 -4.88
C LEU A 40 -29.15 -20.80 -3.39
N PRO A 41 -28.45 -21.72 -2.71
CA PRO A 41 -28.57 -21.85 -1.27
C PRO A 41 -28.15 -20.52 -0.62
N PRO A 42 -28.63 -20.20 0.60
CA PRO A 42 -28.24 -18.98 1.29
C PRO A 42 -26.71 -18.97 1.44
N ILE A 43 -26.09 -18.02 0.71
CA ILE A 43 -24.65 -17.82 0.60
C ILE A 43 -24.13 -17.42 1.97
N ASN A 44 -23.30 -18.26 2.58
CA ASN A 44 -22.42 -17.94 3.72
C ASN A 44 -21.49 -19.14 4.02
N GLU A 45 -20.92 -19.79 2.99
CA GLU A 45 -19.82 -20.73 3.21
C GLU A 45 -18.49 -19.98 3.09
N LYS A 46 -17.78 -19.86 4.23
CA LYS A 46 -16.45 -19.28 4.29
C LYS A 46 -15.41 -20.40 4.32
N LEU A 47 -14.48 -20.39 3.37
CA LEU A 47 -13.30 -21.25 3.39
C LEU A 47 -12.21 -20.59 4.21
N ARG A 48 -11.76 -21.27 5.27
CA ARG A 48 -10.58 -20.88 6.02
C ARG A 48 -9.37 -21.72 5.62
N TYR A 49 -8.28 -21.07 5.25
CA TYR A 49 -7.01 -21.74 4.98
C TYR A 49 -5.82 -20.88 5.42
N THR A 50 -4.68 -21.52 5.62
CA THR A 50 -3.46 -20.87 6.12
C THR A 50 -2.45 -20.76 4.99
N ILE A 51 -2.03 -19.54 4.67
CA ILE A 51 -0.86 -19.28 3.81
C ILE A 51 0.18 -18.60 4.69
N ASN A 52 1.40 -19.16 4.76
CA ASN A 52 2.52 -18.57 5.50
C ASN A 52 2.14 -18.11 6.91
N GLU A 53 1.49 -19.00 7.68
CA GLU A 53 1.04 -18.77 9.07
C GLU A 53 -0.04 -17.69 9.23
N THR A 54 -0.55 -17.12 8.14
CA THR A 54 -1.64 -16.15 8.14
C THR A 54 -2.96 -16.85 7.81
N PHE A 55 -3.99 -16.60 8.62
CA PHE A 55 -5.33 -17.12 8.36
C PHE A 55 -6.04 -16.23 7.35
N ILE A 56 -6.51 -16.84 6.27
CA ILE A 56 -7.36 -16.20 5.27
C ILE A 56 -8.71 -16.89 5.31
N GLU A 57 -9.77 -16.11 5.39
CA GLU A 57 -11.16 -16.56 5.35
C GLU A 57 -11.82 -15.90 4.14
N LYS A 58 -12.33 -16.70 3.19
CA LYS A 58 -12.92 -16.20 1.93
C LYS A 58 -14.29 -16.80 1.68
N ASP A 59 -15.19 -16.00 1.14
CA ASP A 59 -16.47 -16.47 0.65
C ASP A 59 -16.26 -17.36 -0.57
N VAL A 60 -16.90 -18.53 -0.57
CA VAL A 60 -16.78 -19.53 -1.63
C VAL A 60 -18.14 -20.12 -1.97
N ILE A 61 -18.30 -20.52 -3.22
CA ILE A 61 -19.38 -21.43 -3.61
C ILE A 61 -18.82 -22.85 -3.61
N ARG A 62 -19.40 -23.72 -2.79
CA ARG A 62 -19.01 -25.13 -2.71
C ARG A 62 -19.80 -25.96 -3.71
N ASN A 63 -19.10 -26.73 -4.54
CA ASN A 63 -19.69 -27.93 -5.16
C ASN A 63 -19.04 -29.18 -4.56
N ASP A 64 -19.60 -30.37 -4.85
CA ASP A 64 -19.17 -31.64 -4.28
C ASP A 64 -17.67 -31.92 -4.35
N ASN A 65 -16.93 -31.26 -5.25
CA ASN A 65 -15.51 -31.49 -5.53
C ASN A 65 -14.61 -30.24 -5.52
N TYR A 66 -15.15 -29.01 -5.48
CA TYR A 66 -14.37 -27.77 -5.65
C TYR A 66 -14.89 -26.61 -4.79
N PHE A 67 -13.98 -25.72 -4.40
CA PHE A 67 -14.28 -24.37 -3.96
C PHE A 67 -14.18 -23.43 -5.16
N ILE A 68 -15.23 -22.64 -5.39
CA ILE A 68 -15.30 -21.63 -6.44
C ILE A 68 -15.18 -20.29 -5.73
N PHE A 69 -14.17 -19.50 -6.11
CA PHE A 69 -14.11 -18.09 -5.71
C PHE A 69 -15.13 -17.30 -6.53
N LEU A 70 -15.73 -16.28 -5.91
CA LEU A 70 -16.53 -15.31 -6.65
C LEU A 70 -15.60 -14.53 -7.59
N ASP A 71 -16.10 -14.27 -8.79
CA ASP A 71 -15.45 -13.68 -9.98
C ASP A 71 -16.64 -13.15 -10.81
N GLN A 72 -17.24 -12.05 -10.35
CA GLN A 72 -18.56 -11.58 -10.76
C GLN A 72 -18.58 -11.08 -12.21
N ASP A 73 -17.54 -10.39 -12.64
CA ASP A 73 -17.40 -9.89 -14.01
C ASP A 73 -16.81 -10.94 -14.99
N PHE A 74 -16.26 -12.03 -14.45
CA PHE A 74 -15.63 -13.16 -15.14
C PHE A 74 -14.29 -12.85 -15.81
N ASP A 75 -13.55 -11.83 -15.38
CA ASP A 75 -12.24 -11.49 -15.92
C ASP A 75 -11.13 -12.48 -15.48
N GLY A 76 -11.41 -13.27 -14.43
CA GLY A 76 -10.50 -14.27 -13.88
C GLY A 76 -9.70 -13.83 -12.65
N ILE A 77 -9.94 -12.63 -12.13
CA ILE A 77 -9.52 -12.15 -10.82
C ILE A 77 -10.65 -12.46 -9.84
N PRO A 78 -10.38 -13.14 -8.70
CA PRO A 78 -11.40 -13.33 -7.68
C PRO A 78 -11.83 -12.00 -7.08
N ASP A 79 -13.14 -11.76 -6.86
CA ASP A 79 -13.70 -10.50 -6.31
C ASP A 79 -12.94 -9.96 -5.09
N ALA A 80 -12.47 -10.87 -4.22
CA ALA A 80 -11.70 -10.52 -3.02
C ALA A 80 -10.30 -9.94 -3.28
N MET A 81 -9.83 -9.95 -4.52
CA MET A 81 -8.57 -9.39 -5.02
C MET A 81 -8.79 -8.56 -6.29
N ASP A 82 -10.05 -8.29 -6.61
CA ASP A 82 -10.44 -7.53 -7.77
C ASP A 82 -10.66 -6.07 -7.36
N ASN A 83 -10.12 -5.16 -8.15
CA ASN A 83 -10.28 -3.73 -7.92
C ASN A 83 -11.54 -3.20 -8.60
N ASP A 84 -12.19 -3.97 -9.49
CA ASP A 84 -13.40 -3.61 -10.24
C ASP A 84 -14.28 -4.87 -10.36
N ILE A 85 -15.01 -5.19 -9.28
CA ILE A 85 -15.71 -6.48 -9.09
C ILE A 85 -16.75 -6.77 -10.18
N ASP A 86 -17.35 -5.73 -10.76
CA ASP A 86 -18.42 -5.88 -11.74
C ASP A 86 -18.02 -5.55 -13.19
N GLY A 87 -16.79 -5.09 -13.38
CA GLY A 87 -16.13 -4.87 -14.66
C GLY A 87 -16.69 -3.69 -15.44
N ASP A 88 -17.18 -2.66 -14.75
CA ASP A 88 -17.76 -1.47 -15.35
C ASP A 88 -16.74 -0.36 -15.66
N GLY A 89 -15.50 -0.53 -15.18
CA GLY A 89 -14.37 0.36 -15.39
C GLY A 89 -14.08 1.33 -14.24
N TYR A 90 -14.82 1.27 -13.13
CA TYR A 90 -14.58 2.07 -11.93
C TYR A 90 -13.97 1.20 -10.82
N ASP A 91 -12.93 1.73 -10.14
CA ASP A 91 -12.38 0.99 -9.00
C ASP A 91 -13.42 0.95 -7.86
N ASN A 92 -13.60 -0.20 -7.21
CA ASN A 92 -14.57 -0.47 -6.15
C ASN A 92 -14.60 0.59 -5.04
N ILE A 93 -13.45 1.21 -4.73
CA ILE A 93 -13.34 2.24 -3.69
C ILE A 93 -13.93 3.59 -4.09
N THR A 94 -14.09 3.82 -5.40
CA THR A 94 -14.68 5.03 -5.98
C THR A 94 -16.06 4.79 -6.56
N ASP A 95 -16.48 3.54 -6.70
CA ASP A 95 -17.80 3.20 -7.20
C ASP A 95 -18.87 3.22 -6.10
N GLU A 96 -19.99 3.89 -6.39
CA GLU A 96 -21.17 3.91 -5.53
C GLU A 96 -21.91 2.55 -5.58
N PHE A 97 -21.74 1.78 -6.65
CA PHE A 97 -22.43 0.51 -6.91
C PHE A 97 -21.48 -0.63 -7.36
N PRO A 98 -20.44 -1.00 -6.57
CA PRO A 98 -19.34 -1.90 -6.96
C PRO A 98 -19.72 -3.36 -7.27
N GLU A 99 -21.00 -3.70 -7.20
CA GLU A 99 -21.53 -5.03 -7.53
C GLU A 99 -22.64 -4.95 -8.60
N ASP A 100 -22.86 -3.80 -9.25
CA ASP A 100 -23.90 -3.61 -10.27
C ASP A 100 -23.45 -2.67 -11.41
N LYS A 101 -22.76 -3.27 -12.38
CA LYS A 101 -22.25 -2.64 -13.62
C LYS A 101 -23.25 -1.86 -14.48
N THR A 102 -24.53 -1.88 -14.12
CA THR A 102 -25.58 -1.14 -14.84
C THR A 102 -25.90 0.20 -14.18
N ARG A 103 -25.31 0.47 -13.02
CA ARG A 103 -25.49 1.69 -12.24
C ARG A 103 -24.15 2.38 -12.10
N PHE A 104 -24.20 3.71 -12.13
CA PHE A 104 -23.00 4.55 -12.02
C PHE A 104 -23.26 5.62 -10.97
N GLY A 105 -22.20 6.07 -10.30
CA GLY A 105 -22.25 7.21 -9.41
C GLY A 105 -22.70 8.49 -10.13
N SER A 106 -23.32 9.40 -9.38
CA SER A 106 -23.64 10.74 -9.90
C SER A 106 -22.39 11.63 -9.89
N ASP A 107 -22.25 12.50 -10.90
CA ASP A 107 -21.29 13.62 -10.91
C ASP A 107 -22.11 14.88 -11.23
N LEU A 108 -22.69 15.50 -10.21
CA LEU A 108 -23.65 16.59 -10.37
C LEU A 108 -22.99 17.89 -10.86
N ASN A 109 -21.73 18.11 -10.50
CA ASN A 109 -21.00 19.33 -10.85
C ASN A 109 -20.16 19.18 -12.14
N ASN A 110 -20.05 17.97 -12.69
CA ASN A 110 -19.31 17.59 -13.89
C ASN A 110 -17.81 17.93 -13.81
N ASN A 111 -17.19 17.74 -12.64
CA ASN A 111 -15.74 17.91 -12.46
C ASN A 111 -14.94 16.62 -12.71
N GLY A 112 -15.63 15.51 -13.04
CA GLY A 112 -15.01 14.22 -13.31
C GLY A 112 -14.76 13.35 -12.07
N ILE A 113 -15.12 13.83 -10.89
CA ILE A 113 -15.09 13.08 -9.62
C ILE A 113 -16.53 12.80 -9.22
N VAL A 114 -16.87 11.53 -9.00
CA VAL A 114 -18.23 11.16 -8.59
C VAL A 114 -18.55 11.68 -7.19
N ASP A 115 -19.79 12.09 -6.97
CA ASP A 115 -20.29 12.73 -5.75
C ASP A 115 -20.01 11.89 -4.49
N PHE A 116 -19.94 10.57 -4.62
CA PHE A 116 -19.62 9.63 -3.54
C PHE A 116 -18.26 9.90 -2.88
N VAL A 117 -17.28 10.41 -3.64
CA VAL A 117 -15.91 10.68 -3.17
C VAL A 117 -15.48 12.15 -3.36
N ASP A 118 -16.31 12.99 -3.99
CA ASP A 118 -16.05 14.42 -4.14
C ASP A 118 -16.20 15.17 -2.79
N PHE A 119 -15.18 15.95 -2.44
CA PHE A 119 -15.16 16.77 -1.24
C PHE A 119 -16.27 17.83 -1.20
N GLU A 120 -16.81 18.23 -2.35
CA GLU A 120 -17.97 19.14 -2.43
C GLU A 120 -19.18 18.53 -1.71
N TYR A 121 -19.35 17.21 -1.75
CA TYR A 121 -20.49 16.51 -1.13
C TYR A 121 -20.13 15.75 0.15
N SER A 122 -18.84 15.62 0.49
CA SER A 122 -18.40 14.89 1.67
C SER A 122 -18.76 15.55 3.01
N GLU A 123 -19.32 14.81 3.96
CA GLU A 123 -19.53 15.28 5.34
C GLU A 123 -18.22 15.33 6.15
N ASN A 124 -17.18 14.64 5.68
CA ASN A 124 -15.85 14.58 6.30
C ASN A 124 -14.97 15.80 5.98
N ILE A 125 -15.54 16.82 5.33
CA ILE A 125 -14.90 18.11 5.08
C ILE A 125 -15.76 19.21 5.70
N THR A 126 -15.17 20.02 6.58
CA THR A 126 -15.91 21.12 7.23
C THR A 126 -16.43 22.13 6.21
N GLU A 127 -17.64 22.66 6.43
CA GLU A 127 -18.28 23.65 5.53
C GLU A 127 -17.36 24.86 5.22
N LYS A 128 -16.60 25.31 6.22
CA LYS A 128 -15.66 26.43 6.09
C LYS A 128 -14.52 26.14 5.10
N GLU A 129 -14.08 24.90 4.99
CA GLU A 129 -12.93 24.50 4.18
C GLU A 129 -13.33 23.85 2.85
N ARG A 130 -14.56 23.34 2.74
CA ARG A 130 -15.13 22.58 1.62
C ARG A 130 -14.74 23.12 0.24
N ALA A 131 -15.08 24.36 -0.06
CA ALA A 131 -14.81 24.95 -1.37
C ALA A 131 -13.32 24.95 -1.74
N LYS A 132 -12.42 25.15 -0.76
CA LYS A 132 -10.97 25.12 -1.01
C LYS A 132 -10.43 23.70 -1.09
N ALA A 133 -10.97 22.79 -0.28
CA ALA A 133 -10.56 21.39 -0.28
C ALA A 133 -11.00 20.71 -1.58
N SER A 134 -12.24 20.90 -2.02
CA SER A 134 -12.76 20.37 -3.29
C SER A 134 -11.98 20.91 -4.49
N ALA A 135 -11.75 22.22 -4.57
CA ALA A 135 -10.91 22.78 -5.63
C ALA A 135 -9.49 22.17 -5.66
N LEU A 136 -8.94 21.85 -4.48
CA LEU A 136 -7.62 21.22 -4.37
C LEU A 136 -7.65 19.73 -4.74
N GLN A 137 -8.71 19.01 -4.39
CA GLN A 137 -8.91 17.61 -4.78
C GLN A 137 -9.02 17.49 -6.31
N VAL A 138 -9.82 18.34 -6.94
CA VAL A 138 -9.94 18.42 -8.41
C VAL A 138 -8.58 18.71 -9.03
N GLN A 139 -7.83 19.69 -8.49
CA GLN A 139 -6.50 19.98 -9.00
C GLN A 139 -5.55 18.77 -8.89
N VAL A 140 -5.53 18.07 -7.74
CA VAL A 140 -4.68 16.87 -7.59
C VAL A 140 -5.10 15.77 -8.56
N TYR A 141 -6.41 15.59 -8.78
CA TYR A 141 -6.92 14.62 -9.73
C TYR A 141 -6.55 14.96 -11.17
N GLU A 142 -6.70 16.22 -11.59
CA GLU A 142 -6.33 16.67 -12.94
C GLU A 142 -4.81 16.62 -13.20
N ASP A 143 -4.01 17.07 -12.22
CA ASP A 143 -2.55 17.18 -12.37
C ASP A 143 -1.86 15.80 -12.28
N TYR A 144 -2.37 14.90 -11.42
CA TYR A 144 -1.67 13.65 -11.05
C TYR A 144 -2.46 12.37 -11.28
N ASN A 145 -3.75 12.45 -11.67
CA ASN A 145 -4.66 11.31 -11.74
C ASN A 145 -4.70 10.51 -10.41
N ILE A 146 -4.62 11.23 -9.29
CA ILE A 146 -4.71 10.69 -7.93
C ILE A 146 -5.95 11.25 -7.27
N LEU A 147 -6.72 10.37 -6.64
CA LEU A 147 -7.88 10.78 -5.85
C LEU A 147 -7.58 10.70 -4.35
N ILE A 148 -7.91 11.77 -3.63
CA ILE A 148 -7.86 11.80 -2.17
C ILE A 148 -9.24 11.41 -1.64
N ILE A 149 -9.32 10.41 -0.77
CA ILE A 149 -10.58 9.87 -0.23
C ILE A 149 -10.65 10.15 1.27
N PRO A 150 -11.68 10.88 1.77
CA PRO A 150 -11.80 11.25 3.16
C PRO A 150 -12.79 10.30 3.86
N ALA A 151 -12.40 9.08 4.22
CA ALA A 151 -13.28 8.15 4.94
C ALA A 151 -13.51 8.59 6.42
N VAL A 152 -12.70 9.53 6.91
CA VAL A 152 -12.86 10.22 8.20
C VAL A 152 -12.66 11.73 8.00
N GLU A 153 -13.13 12.55 8.95
CA GLU A 153 -12.97 14.00 8.91
C GLU A 153 -11.50 14.41 8.69
N ILE A 154 -11.24 15.20 7.64
CA ILE A 154 -9.92 15.77 7.34
C ILE A 154 -10.01 17.29 7.15
N ASN A 155 -8.86 17.95 7.26
CA ASN A 155 -8.76 19.40 7.10
C ASN A 155 -7.95 19.77 5.85
N LEU A 156 -8.07 21.03 5.44
CA LEU A 156 -7.41 21.54 4.23
C LEU A 156 -5.87 21.42 4.28
N LYS A 157 -5.26 21.43 5.48
CA LYS A 157 -3.80 21.28 5.62
C LYS A 157 -3.34 19.87 5.23
N GLN A 158 -4.13 18.85 5.55
CA GLN A 158 -3.84 17.46 5.18
C GLN A 158 -3.94 17.25 3.67
N VAL A 159 -4.94 17.85 3.02
CA VAL A 159 -5.10 17.83 1.55
C VAL A 159 -3.93 18.56 0.88
N ARG A 160 -3.52 19.72 1.41
CA ARG A 160 -2.33 20.45 0.92
C ARG A 160 -1.06 19.62 1.00
N LEU A 161 -0.86 18.89 2.09
CA LEU A 161 0.32 18.05 2.22
C LEU A 161 0.42 17.00 1.11
N VAL A 162 -0.70 16.35 0.75
CA VAL A 162 -0.70 15.39 -0.37
C VAL A 162 -0.21 16.05 -1.65
N LYS A 163 -0.76 17.24 -1.96
CA LYS A 163 -0.32 18.00 -3.14
C LYS A 163 1.14 18.42 -3.04
N GLU A 164 1.57 18.95 -1.90
CA GLU A 164 2.95 19.40 -1.69
C GLU A 164 3.95 18.25 -1.90
N LEU A 165 3.62 17.03 -1.49
CA LEU A 165 4.46 15.85 -1.74
C LEU A 165 4.53 15.48 -3.23
N LEU A 166 3.39 15.51 -3.93
CA LEU A 166 3.32 15.27 -5.37
C LEU A 166 4.07 16.34 -6.18
N ASP A 167 4.00 17.60 -5.73
CA ASP A 167 4.67 18.75 -6.32
C ASP A 167 6.20 18.68 -6.21
N ILE A 168 6.77 17.86 -5.31
CA ILE A 168 8.24 17.70 -5.20
C ILE A 168 8.83 17.15 -6.50
N GLY A 169 8.05 16.36 -7.27
CA GLY A 169 8.48 15.89 -8.58
C GLY A 169 9.47 14.72 -8.55
N PHE A 170 9.46 13.90 -7.49
CA PHE A 170 10.26 12.66 -7.45
C PHE A 170 9.87 11.62 -8.51
N THR A 171 8.68 11.76 -9.07
CA THR A 171 8.06 10.79 -9.98
C THR A 171 7.54 11.50 -11.22
N ASP A 172 7.91 10.99 -12.40
CA ASP A 172 7.41 11.51 -13.68
C ASP A 172 5.96 11.07 -13.98
N THR A 173 5.53 9.98 -13.34
CA THR A 173 4.19 9.39 -13.46
C THR A 173 3.67 8.98 -12.08
N THR A 174 2.43 8.50 -12.03
CA THR A 174 1.74 8.04 -10.81
C THR A 174 1.17 6.63 -11.00
N ASN A 175 1.82 5.81 -11.82
CA ASN A 175 1.28 4.50 -12.23
C ASN A 175 1.10 3.52 -11.07
N HIS A 176 1.83 3.71 -9.97
CA HIS A 176 1.78 2.90 -8.76
C HIS A 176 1.05 3.58 -7.59
N LEU A 177 0.33 4.67 -7.83
CA LEU A 177 -0.53 5.33 -6.84
C LEU A 177 -1.78 5.94 -7.50
N LYS A 178 -2.94 5.41 -7.15
CA LYS A 178 -4.26 5.92 -7.53
C LYS A 178 -4.93 6.70 -6.39
N PHE A 179 -4.75 6.24 -5.15
CA PHE A 179 -5.54 6.71 -4.02
C PHE A 179 -4.69 7.14 -2.83
N VAL A 180 -5.07 8.26 -2.20
CA VAL A 180 -4.63 8.61 -0.84
C VAL A 180 -5.84 8.67 0.07
N ILE A 181 -5.92 7.73 1.00
CA ILE A 181 -7.11 7.48 1.81
C ILE A 181 -6.81 7.86 3.24
N PHE A 182 -7.66 8.71 3.81
CA PHE A 182 -7.68 8.95 5.26
C PHE A 182 -8.79 8.11 5.87
N GLU A 183 -8.42 7.17 6.73
CA GLU A 183 -9.31 6.22 7.39
C GLU A 183 -9.24 6.42 8.92
N THR A 184 -10.24 5.91 9.63
CA THR A 184 -10.34 5.90 11.09
C THR A 184 -9.23 5.05 11.74
N THR A 185 -9.44 3.74 11.85
CA THR A 185 -8.54 2.80 12.53
C THR A 185 -8.26 1.59 11.63
N HIS A 186 -7.03 1.07 11.66
CA HIS A 186 -6.72 -0.15 10.92
C HIS A 186 -7.54 -1.34 11.48
N PRO A 187 -8.20 -2.14 10.63
CA PRO A 187 -9.22 -3.11 11.05
C PRO A 187 -8.71 -4.18 12.03
N THR A 188 -7.43 -4.56 11.93
CA THR A 188 -6.84 -5.65 12.72
C THR A 188 -5.55 -5.29 13.47
N SER A 189 -5.03 -4.07 13.35
CA SER A 189 -3.70 -3.70 13.86
C SER A 189 -3.66 -2.25 14.34
N TRP A 190 -3.91 -2.05 15.62
CA TRP A 190 -3.86 -0.72 16.28
C TRP A 190 -2.46 -0.07 16.28
N LEU A 191 -1.42 -0.78 15.84
CA LEU A 191 -0.06 -0.28 15.71
C LEU A 191 0.23 0.31 14.32
N THR A 192 -0.55 -0.06 13.30
CA THR A 192 -0.30 0.34 11.91
C THR A 192 -0.81 1.74 11.65
N LYS A 193 0.05 2.75 11.70
CA LYS A 193 -0.34 4.17 11.56
C LYS A 193 -0.60 4.61 10.12
N GLY A 194 0.10 3.98 9.18
CA GLY A 194 -0.06 4.18 7.75
C GLY A 194 0.36 2.92 7.00
N LYS A 195 0.00 2.86 5.73
CA LYS A 195 0.41 1.79 4.82
C LYS A 195 0.36 2.27 3.38
N TYR A 196 1.47 2.12 2.66
CA TYR A 196 1.46 2.00 1.21
C TYR A 196 1.16 0.56 0.78
N ASP A 197 0.17 0.42 -0.09
CA ASP A 197 -0.24 -0.85 -0.68
C ASP A 197 0.01 -0.82 -2.18
N GLU A 198 1.02 -1.56 -2.63
CA GLU A 198 1.42 -1.65 -4.03
C GLU A 198 0.36 -2.35 -4.90
N GLU A 199 -0.32 -3.36 -4.36
CA GLU A 199 -1.33 -4.15 -5.09
C GLU A 199 -2.57 -3.30 -5.38
N TRP A 200 -3.01 -2.55 -4.37
CA TRP A 200 -4.16 -1.65 -4.45
C TRP A 200 -3.80 -0.23 -4.91
N LYS A 201 -2.50 0.05 -5.14
CA LYS A 201 -1.96 1.35 -5.54
C LYS A 201 -2.48 2.49 -4.67
N GLN A 202 -2.39 2.33 -3.36
CA GLN A 202 -2.97 3.29 -2.42
C GLN A 202 -2.07 3.55 -1.21
N ILE A 203 -2.17 4.76 -0.69
CA ILE A 203 -1.66 5.10 0.64
C ILE A 203 -2.85 5.24 1.58
N VAL A 204 -2.83 4.54 2.70
CA VAL A 204 -3.86 4.64 3.74
C VAL A 204 -3.24 5.22 5.01
N ILE A 205 -3.86 6.25 5.57
CA ILE A 205 -3.48 6.88 6.83
C ILE A 205 -4.58 6.66 7.86
N TYR A 206 -4.24 5.99 8.98
CA TYR A 206 -5.18 5.64 10.05
C TYR A 206 -5.16 6.72 11.13
N LYS A 207 -6.08 7.68 11.04
CA LYS A 207 -6.06 8.92 11.83
C LYS A 207 -6.26 8.71 13.33
N ASP A 208 -7.05 7.74 13.75
CA ASP A 208 -7.31 7.51 15.19
C ASP A 208 -6.04 7.03 15.93
N GLN A 209 -5.06 6.53 15.19
CA GLN A 209 -3.77 6.07 15.71
C GLN A 209 -2.69 7.16 15.72
N LEU A 210 -3.03 8.37 15.24
CA LEU A 210 -2.13 9.50 15.07
C LEU A 210 -2.61 10.66 15.95
N ILE A 211 -1.76 11.11 16.86
CA ILE A 211 -2.17 12.02 17.94
C ILE A 211 -2.40 13.45 17.43
N ASN A 212 -1.67 13.86 16.39
CA ASN A 212 -1.68 15.23 15.88
C ASN A 212 -1.27 15.28 14.40
N ASP A 213 -1.39 16.47 13.81
CA ASP A 213 -1.01 16.72 12.42
C ASP A 213 0.47 16.42 12.11
N GLU A 214 1.38 16.59 13.07
CA GLU A 214 2.81 16.33 12.82
C GLU A 214 3.07 14.83 12.65
N GLU A 215 2.44 13.98 13.47
CA GLU A 215 2.50 12.53 13.26
C GLU A 215 1.85 12.12 11.93
N ILE A 216 0.74 12.76 11.53
CA ILE A 216 0.11 12.53 10.22
C ILE A 216 1.09 12.89 9.10
N ASN A 217 1.72 14.06 9.20
CA ASN A 217 2.67 14.56 8.22
C ASN A 217 3.86 13.59 8.03
N LEU A 218 4.48 13.19 9.13
CA LEU A 218 5.61 12.27 9.11
C LEU A 218 5.21 10.88 8.56
N THR A 219 4.01 10.40 8.90
CA THR A 219 3.51 9.09 8.44
C THR A 219 3.16 9.12 6.96
N LEU A 220 2.40 10.12 6.51
CA LEU A 220 2.04 10.27 5.10
C LEU A 220 3.28 10.42 4.22
N THR A 221 4.25 11.23 4.65
CA THR A 221 5.52 11.40 3.92
C THR A 221 6.28 10.09 3.82
N HIS A 222 6.34 9.32 4.92
CA HIS A 222 6.98 8.01 4.92
C HIS A 222 6.32 7.05 3.92
N GLU A 223 5.00 6.91 3.95
CA GLU A 223 4.28 6.04 3.01
C GLU A 223 4.39 6.54 1.56
N PHE A 224 4.43 7.86 1.36
CA PHE A 224 4.67 8.46 0.06
C PHE A 224 6.03 8.06 -0.52
N PHE A 225 7.08 7.99 0.30
CA PHE A 225 8.37 7.52 -0.18
C PHE A 225 8.42 6.02 -0.46
N HIS A 226 7.49 5.20 0.06
CA HIS A 226 7.31 3.82 -0.43
C HIS A 226 6.70 3.80 -1.83
N PHE A 227 5.75 4.69 -2.14
CA PHE A 227 5.29 4.90 -3.50
C PHE A 227 6.43 5.35 -4.44
N VAL A 228 7.24 6.34 -4.04
CA VAL A 228 8.37 6.83 -4.84
C VAL A 228 9.35 5.70 -5.19
N GLN A 229 9.59 4.74 -4.29
CA GLN A 229 10.46 3.60 -4.57
C GLN A 229 9.94 2.74 -5.73
N LYS A 230 8.62 2.57 -5.84
CA LYS A 230 7.99 1.78 -6.90
C LYS A 230 7.95 2.53 -8.22
N GLU A 231 7.65 3.82 -8.14
CA GLU A 231 7.54 4.66 -9.32
C GLU A 231 8.92 5.01 -9.92
N ASN A 232 9.94 5.13 -9.08
CA ASN A 232 11.31 5.48 -9.48
C ASN A 232 12.34 4.46 -8.92
N PRO A 233 12.38 3.24 -9.48
CA PRO A 233 13.27 2.18 -9.01
C PRO A 233 14.75 2.49 -9.23
N GLU A 234 15.11 3.29 -10.24
CA GLU A 234 16.50 3.70 -10.47
C GLU A 234 17.01 4.62 -9.37
N LEU A 235 16.20 5.59 -8.95
CA LEU A 235 16.50 6.47 -7.81
C LEU A 235 16.69 5.66 -6.54
N TYR A 236 15.74 4.77 -6.23
CA TYR A 236 15.80 3.91 -5.06
C TYR A 236 17.05 3.01 -5.07
N GLN A 237 17.29 2.31 -6.19
CA GLN A 237 18.45 1.41 -6.32
C GLN A 237 19.77 2.18 -6.22
N GLY A 238 19.83 3.38 -6.80
CA GLY A 238 20.98 4.27 -6.69
C GLY A 238 21.26 4.67 -5.24
N PHE A 239 20.21 5.03 -4.48
CA PHE A 239 20.32 5.35 -3.06
C PHE A 239 20.83 4.15 -2.25
N ILE A 240 20.14 3.00 -2.30
CA ILE A 240 20.46 1.84 -1.44
C ILE A 240 21.85 1.28 -1.75
N ASN A 241 22.25 1.27 -3.03
CA ASN A 241 23.62 0.91 -3.42
C ASN A 241 24.62 1.88 -2.80
N SER A 242 24.38 3.19 -2.90
CA SER A 242 25.33 4.22 -2.43
C SER A 242 25.55 4.17 -0.92
N VAL A 243 24.50 3.90 -0.14
CA VAL A 243 24.59 3.82 1.33
C VAL A 243 25.08 2.47 1.84
N GLY A 244 25.19 1.47 0.96
CA GLY A 244 25.88 0.20 1.25
C GLY A 244 25.01 -1.04 1.36
N TRP A 245 23.74 -0.98 0.98
CA TRP A 245 22.87 -2.16 0.89
C TRP A 245 23.14 -2.95 -0.39
N SER A 246 23.03 -4.27 -0.28
CA SER A 246 22.97 -5.18 -1.43
C SER A 246 22.14 -6.41 -1.09
N SER A 247 21.44 -6.97 -2.08
CA SER A 247 20.72 -8.23 -1.99
C SER A 247 21.53 -9.36 -2.62
N ASN A 248 21.34 -10.59 -2.14
CA ASN A 248 21.74 -11.78 -2.88
C ASN A 248 20.49 -12.34 -3.59
N ASP A 249 20.52 -12.46 -4.92
CA ASP A 249 19.34 -12.75 -5.76
C ASP A 249 18.56 -14.04 -5.43
N ASN A 250 19.11 -14.94 -4.62
CA ASN A 250 18.57 -16.29 -4.42
C ASN A 250 17.92 -16.54 -3.05
N GLU A 251 18.12 -15.65 -2.08
CA GLU A 251 17.53 -15.78 -0.74
C GLU A 251 17.28 -14.37 -0.22
N ARG A 252 16.17 -14.12 0.48
CA ARG A 252 15.82 -12.82 1.10
C ARG A 252 16.80 -12.46 2.23
N GLN A 253 18.05 -12.31 1.85
CA GLN A 253 19.22 -12.03 2.63
C GLN A 253 19.79 -10.73 2.08
N PHE A 254 19.78 -9.73 2.94
CA PHE A 254 20.37 -8.45 2.64
C PHE A 254 21.74 -8.40 3.31
N THR A 255 22.65 -7.69 2.68
CA THR A 255 23.92 -7.36 3.30
C THR A 255 24.11 -5.85 3.33
N TYR A 256 24.74 -5.39 4.39
CA TYR A 256 25.06 -3.98 4.58
C TYR A 256 26.56 -3.84 4.82
N GLN A 257 27.22 -3.00 4.02
CA GLN A 257 28.57 -2.53 4.27
C GLN A 257 28.56 -1.01 4.14
N HIS A 258 28.76 -0.33 5.26
CA HIS A 258 28.58 1.12 5.37
C HIS A 258 29.28 1.88 4.22
N ASN A 259 28.48 2.58 3.40
CA ASN A 259 28.93 3.35 2.23
C ASN A 259 29.78 2.56 1.21
N ASN A 260 29.64 1.22 1.16
CA ASN A 260 30.53 0.30 0.44
C ASN A 260 32.02 0.46 0.77
N ASP A 261 32.34 1.00 1.94
CA ASP A 261 33.72 1.16 2.37
C ASP A 261 34.22 -0.14 3.02
N HIS A 262 35.26 -0.72 2.41
CA HIS A 262 35.87 -1.97 2.83
C HIS A 262 36.54 -1.91 4.22
N HIS A 263 36.74 -0.71 4.79
CA HIS A 263 37.17 -0.56 6.19
C HIS A 263 36.08 -0.99 7.18
N TYR A 264 34.81 -0.94 6.77
CA TYR A 264 33.70 -1.38 7.61
C TYR A 264 33.37 -2.86 7.36
N PRO A 265 32.93 -3.58 8.41
CA PRO A 265 32.52 -4.97 8.26
C PRO A 265 31.29 -5.09 7.37
N LYS A 266 31.25 -6.16 6.58
CA LYS A 266 30.05 -6.55 5.84
C LYS A 266 29.13 -7.36 6.76
N ILE A 267 27.94 -6.82 7.04
CA ILE A 267 26.93 -7.43 7.90
C ILE A 267 25.93 -8.18 7.04
N SER A 268 25.62 -9.42 7.38
CA SER A 268 24.58 -10.22 6.70
C SER A 268 23.31 -10.28 7.57
N LEU A 269 22.19 -9.91 6.98
CA LEU A 269 20.91 -9.72 7.63
C LEU A 269 19.88 -10.64 6.96
N SER A 270 19.31 -11.56 7.74
CA SER A 270 18.13 -12.30 7.30
C SER A 270 16.89 -11.44 7.43
N GLU A 271 15.87 -11.68 6.60
CA GLU A 271 14.58 -11.00 6.66
C GLU A 271 13.94 -11.00 8.07
N ALA A 272 14.12 -12.07 8.85
CA ALA A 272 13.61 -12.15 10.22
C ALA A 272 14.32 -11.19 11.20
N LYS A 273 15.63 -10.94 11.04
CA LYS A 273 16.38 -9.99 11.88
C LYS A 273 16.01 -8.54 11.55
N LEU A 274 15.77 -8.29 10.27
CA LEU A 274 15.34 -7.03 9.70
C LEU A 274 14.04 -6.53 10.34
N ARG A 275 13.02 -7.39 10.48
CA ARG A 275 11.72 -7.03 11.11
C ARG A 275 11.79 -6.64 12.60
N LEU A 276 12.93 -6.82 13.29
CA LEU A 276 13.07 -6.55 14.71
C LEU A 276 13.90 -5.27 14.96
N THR A 277 13.21 -4.14 15.14
CA THR A 277 13.80 -2.82 15.41
C THR A 277 14.71 -2.77 16.65
N ASN A 278 14.52 -3.68 17.61
CA ASN A 278 15.26 -3.69 18.88
C ASN A 278 16.56 -4.50 18.84
N THR A 279 16.79 -5.31 17.81
CA THR A 279 17.96 -6.20 17.72
C THR A 279 18.85 -5.89 16.52
N ASN A 280 18.52 -4.87 15.74
CA ASN A 280 19.29 -4.55 14.55
C ASN A 280 20.54 -3.73 14.91
N GLU A 281 21.70 -4.31 14.65
CA GLU A 281 23.02 -3.74 14.93
C GLU A 281 23.32 -2.52 14.04
N LEU A 282 22.52 -2.27 13.00
CA LEU A 282 22.75 -1.20 12.03
C LEU A 282 22.56 0.21 12.57
N ILE A 283 21.82 0.41 13.67
CA ILE A 283 21.55 1.75 14.22
C ILE A 283 22.83 2.49 14.65
N VAL A 284 23.96 1.79 14.77
CA VAL A 284 25.27 2.38 15.08
C VAL A 284 25.86 3.19 13.93
N TYR A 285 25.35 3.01 12.69
CA TYR A 285 25.82 3.74 11.51
C TYR A 285 24.99 5.01 11.29
N ASP A 286 25.66 6.07 10.85
CA ASP A 286 25.07 7.41 10.69
C ASP A 286 23.96 7.46 9.64
N ASN A 287 24.01 6.62 8.61
CA ASN A 287 23.03 6.57 7.53
C ASN A 287 21.58 6.26 8.00
N PHE A 288 21.39 5.72 9.21
CA PHE A 288 20.08 5.36 9.74
C PHE A 288 19.56 6.43 10.71
N PRO A 289 18.55 7.24 10.35
CA PRO A 289 18.01 8.29 11.24
C PRO A 289 17.18 7.75 12.41
N SER A 290 16.63 6.54 12.28
CA SER A 290 15.79 5.90 13.28
C SER A 290 16.08 4.40 13.37
N LYS A 291 15.64 3.75 14.45
CA LYS A 291 15.66 2.28 14.54
C LYS A 291 14.78 1.64 13.45
N TYR A 292 13.69 2.30 13.07
CA TYR A 292 12.78 1.78 12.05
C TYR A 292 13.45 1.75 10.66
N ALA A 293 14.29 2.74 10.36
CA ALA A 293 15.10 2.76 9.14
C ALA A 293 16.05 1.55 9.00
N THR A 294 16.36 0.85 10.09
CA THR A 294 17.20 -0.35 10.03
C THR A 294 16.44 -1.58 9.54
N VAL A 295 15.11 -1.53 9.52
CA VAL A 295 14.26 -2.71 9.31
C VAL A 295 14.43 -3.29 7.93
N SER A 296 14.61 -2.48 6.89
CA SER A 296 14.92 -2.97 5.55
C SER A 296 15.51 -1.84 4.70
N PRO A 297 16.07 -2.13 3.52
CA PRO A 297 16.49 -1.09 2.57
C PRO A 297 15.33 -0.14 2.18
N GLU A 298 14.11 -0.66 2.06
CA GLU A 298 12.89 0.10 1.74
C GLU A 298 12.55 1.08 2.87
N GLU A 299 12.51 0.59 4.11
CA GLU A 299 12.24 1.41 5.29
C GLU A 299 13.35 2.44 5.51
N MET A 300 14.60 2.10 5.18
CA MET A 300 15.71 3.05 5.23
C MET A 300 15.47 4.22 4.28
N PHE A 301 15.11 3.96 3.03
CA PHE A 301 14.86 5.00 2.04
C PHE A 301 13.72 5.92 2.48
N ALA A 302 12.58 5.34 2.89
CA ALA A 302 11.41 6.10 3.33
C ALA A 302 11.70 6.94 4.59
N GLU A 303 12.34 6.37 5.61
CA GLU A 303 12.67 7.09 6.85
C GLU A 303 13.72 8.18 6.62
N ALA A 304 14.76 7.92 5.82
CA ALA A 304 15.81 8.89 5.53
C ALA A 304 15.27 10.09 4.72
N ALA A 305 14.43 9.83 3.72
CA ALA A 305 13.78 10.88 2.96
C ALA A 305 12.85 11.74 3.84
N THR A 306 12.04 11.09 4.69
CA THR A 306 11.16 11.77 5.64
C THR A 306 11.94 12.62 6.65
N ALA A 307 13.02 12.07 7.22
CA ALA A 307 13.88 12.79 8.17
C ALA A 307 14.53 14.02 7.53
N TYR A 308 14.97 13.90 6.27
CA TYR A 308 15.54 15.01 5.51
C TYR A 308 14.49 16.10 5.25
N LEU A 309 13.29 15.73 4.76
CA LEU A 309 12.25 16.70 4.40
C LEU A 309 11.75 17.50 5.62
N TYR A 310 11.72 16.87 6.79
CA TYR A 310 11.28 17.48 8.05
C TYR A 310 12.43 17.97 8.94
N GLN A 311 13.66 18.08 8.44
CA GLN A 311 14.84 18.43 9.24
C GLN A 311 14.71 19.75 10.04
N GLU A 312 13.96 20.72 9.54
CA GLU A 312 13.69 21.99 10.24
C GLU A 312 12.85 21.80 11.52
N LYS A 313 12.16 20.66 11.65
CA LYS A 313 11.38 20.24 12.81
C LYS A 313 12.20 19.41 13.79
N SER A 314 13.52 19.32 13.62
CA SER A 314 14.42 18.50 14.46
C SER A 314 14.40 18.77 15.97
N THR A 315 13.83 19.88 16.40
CA THR A 315 13.64 20.21 17.84
C THR A 315 12.25 19.89 18.37
N GLN A 316 11.31 19.49 17.50
CA GLN A 316 9.94 19.15 17.87
C GLN A 316 9.86 17.73 18.43
N ARG A 317 8.98 17.55 19.41
CA ARG A 317 8.85 16.30 20.17
C ARG A 317 8.61 15.08 19.27
N ASP A 318 7.69 15.16 18.33
CA ASP A 318 7.30 14.00 17.51
C ASP A 318 8.41 13.59 16.53
N PHE A 319 9.11 14.58 15.97
CA PHE A 319 10.31 14.35 15.17
C PHE A 319 11.41 13.67 15.99
N VAL A 320 11.76 14.22 17.16
CA VAL A 320 12.82 13.68 18.03
C VAL A 320 12.51 12.26 18.49
N ASN A 321 11.23 11.97 18.78
CA ASN A 321 10.81 10.63 19.17
C ASN A 321 10.95 9.61 18.03
N ARG A 322 10.71 10.03 16.78
CA ARG A 322 10.82 9.17 15.59
C ARG A 322 12.27 8.95 15.17
N PHE A 323 13.03 10.04 15.01
CA PHE A 323 14.38 10.03 14.45
C PHE A 323 15.45 10.16 15.54
N THR A 324 15.56 9.09 16.34
CA THR A 324 16.45 9.07 17.51
C THR A 324 17.95 9.20 17.22
N ASN A 325 18.36 9.03 15.96
CA ASN A 325 19.77 9.10 15.53
C ASN A 325 19.99 10.25 14.53
N PHE A 326 19.11 11.26 14.52
CA PHE A 326 19.12 12.33 13.53
C PHE A 326 20.42 13.16 13.53
N GLU A 327 21.04 13.40 14.70
CA GLU A 327 22.28 14.18 14.79
C GLU A 327 23.46 13.56 14.03
N GLU A 328 23.53 12.22 13.99
CA GLU A 328 24.53 11.52 13.18
C GLU A 328 24.08 11.46 11.72
N PHE A 329 22.79 11.24 11.47
CA PHE A 329 22.23 11.22 10.12
C PHE A 329 22.55 12.47 9.29
N VAL A 330 22.52 13.67 9.86
CA VAL A 330 22.86 14.92 9.14
C VAL A 330 24.28 14.91 8.55
N LYS A 331 25.21 14.10 9.11
CA LYS A 331 26.60 13.99 8.64
C LYS A 331 26.78 12.87 7.61
N SER A 332 25.75 12.05 7.40
CA SER A 332 25.83 10.79 6.67
C SER A 332 25.83 10.98 5.15
N GLN A 333 26.25 9.92 4.44
CA GLN A 333 26.13 9.85 2.99
C GLN A 333 24.66 9.85 2.55
N ALA A 334 23.77 9.19 3.30
CA ALA A 334 22.33 9.14 3.02
C ALA A 334 21.71 10.56 3.01
N PHE A 335 22.02 11.38 4.02
CA PHE A 335 21.55 12.76 4.07
C PHE A 335 22.10 13.59 2.90
N LYS A 336 23.39 13.41 2.56
CA LYS A 336 23.99 14.09 1.42
C LYS A 336 23.29 13.74 0.10
N ILE A 337 22.94 12.48 -0.12
CA ILE A 337 22.21 12.05 -1.32
C ILE A 337 20.88 12.80 -1.41
N PHE A 338 20.09 12.85 -0.34
CA PHE A 338 18.84 13.61 -0.36
C PHE A 338 19.08 15.11 -0.54
N ASN A 339 20.08 15.69 0.11
CA ASN A 339 20.45 17.08 -0.13
C ASN A 339 20.74 17.38 -1.61
N ASP A 340 21.48 16.50 -2.27
CA ASP A 340 21.81 16.64 -3.69
C ASP A 340 20.56 16.45 -4.57
N LEU A 341 19.68 15.49 -4.24
CA LEU A 341 18.43 15.25 -4.96
C LEU A 341 17.45 16.42 -4.86
N PHE A 342 17.16 16.88 -3.65
CA PHE A 342 16.25 18.00 -3.39
C PHE A 342 16.83 19.37 -3.80
N SER A 343 18.09 19.44 -4.22
CA SER A 343 18.66 20.65 -4.82
C SER A 343 18.41 20.74 -6.34
N ILE A 344 17.96 19.64 -6.95
CA ILE A 344 17.67 19.53 -8.39
C ILE A 344 16.20 19.89 -8.67
N PHE A 345 15.31 19.51 -7.75
CA PHE A 345 13.90 19.87 -7.73
C PHE A 345 13.72 21.20 -6.99
#